data_AF-A0A1T4R5X1-F1
#
_entry.id   AF-A0A1T4R5X1-F1
#
_cell.length_a   1.000
_cell.length_b   1.000
_cell.length_c   1.000
_cell.angle_alpha   90.00
_cell.angle_beta   90.00
_cell.angle_gamma   90.00
#
_symmetry.space_group_name_H-M   'P 1'
#
loop_
_entity.id
_entity.type
_entity.pdbx_description
1 polymer ?
#
loop_
_entity_poly.entity_id
_entity_poly.type
_entity_poly.pdbx_seq_one_letter_code
_entity_poly.pdbx_strand_id
1 'polypeptide(L)'
;MKVEESYLAAGFDIHHQGWTLKVSAHSPTSFQLLHGHELCYQGKLELINNGELLDVSQAEWKFRHRPDRIEQWCQWHHADKLSLNMNYYFHPQALVIEYLARNSIPTRLDIRHEIEPFNSALQAFPSPASSQTDAQTIAWSRLRHGLPSDFIRQAAKTDLFREAFSATQWIVLGKV
;
A
#
# COMPACT_ATOMS: atom_id res chain seq x y z
N MET A 1 -18.81 20.35 8.38
CA MET A 1 -17.40 19.95 8.22
C MET A 1 -17.19 19.67 6.73
N LYS A 2 -16.60 20.61 5.98
CA LYS A 2 -16.42 20.47 4.53
C LYS A 2 -15.28 19.50 4.29
N VAL A 3 -15.57 18.39 3.64
CA VAL A 3 -14.53 17.53 3.05
C VAL A 3 -14.02 18.32 1.84
N GLU A 4 -12.88 18.99 1.99
CA GLU A 4 -12.17 19.57 0.85
C GLU A 4 -11.63 18.42 0.01
N GLU A 5 -12.39 18.04 -1.03
CA GLU A 5 -11.89 17.16 -2.06
C GLU A 5 -10.73 17.88 -2.76
N SER A 6 -9.51 17.46 -2.43
CA SER A 6 -8.25 18.09 -2.77
C SER A 6 -7.88 17.82 -4.24
N TYR A 7 -8.69 18.28 -5.19
CA TYR A 7 -8.50 18.04 -6.63
C TYR A 7 -7.30 18.79 -7.25
N LEU A 8 -6.50 19.52 -6.46
CA LEU A 8 -5.41 20.36 -6.97
C LEU A 8 -4.03 20.06 -6.37
N ALA A 9 -3.93 19.17 -5.38
CA ALA A 9 -2.64 18.82 -4.79
C ALA A 9 -1.93 17.78 -5.67
N ALA A 10 -0.81 18.19 -6.29
CA ALA A 10 0.06 17.33 -7.08
C ALA A 10 0.71 16.21 -6.24
N GLY A 11 0.91 16.47 -4.95
CA GLY A 11 1.53 15.59 -3.97
C GLY A 11 0.81 15.64 -2.62
N PHE A 12 0.85 14.53 -1.91
CA PHE A 12 0.22 14.28 -0.62
C PHE A 12 1.29 13.78 0.33
N ASP A 13 1.53 14.55 1.38
CA ASP A 13 2.60 14.28 2.34
C ASP A 13 2.00 14.07 3.74
N ILE A 14 2.46 13.04 4.45
CA ILE A 14 2.19 12.85 5.88
C ILE A 14 3.50 12.67 6.63
N HIS A 15 3.53 13.04 7.90
CA HIS A 15 4.78 13.16 8.67
C HIS A 15 4.69 12.42 10.01
N HIS A 16 5.80 11.83 10.46
CA HIS A 16 5.93 11.19 11.78
C HIS A 16 7.38 11.14 12.23
N GLN A 17 7.74 11.79 13.35
CA GLN A 17 9.07 11.68 13.97
C GLN A 17 10.25 11.83 12.98
N GLY A 18 10.22 12.87 12.14
CA GLY A 18 11.25 13.11 11.12
C GLY A 18 11.06 12.32 9.81
N TRP A 19 10.18 11.32 9.79
CA TRP A 19 9.77 10.63 8.57
C TRP A 19 8.73 11.42 7.79
N THR A 20 8.83 11.34 6.46
CA THR A 20 7.86 11.90 5.54
C THR A 20 7.51 10.87 4.47
N LEU A 21 6.25 10.49 4.39
CA LEU A 21 5.71 9.73 3.26
C LEU A 21 5.21 10.72 2.22
N LYS A 22 5.56 10.48 0.95
CA LYS A 22 5.06 11.23 -0.20
C LYS A 22 4.36 10.31 -1.19
N VAL A 23 3.15 10.68 -1.58
CA VAL A 23 2.37 10.07 -2.65
C VAL A 23 1.96 11.16 -3.63
N SER A 24 1.85 10.87 -4.93
CA SER A 24 1.60 11.90 -5.95
C SER A 24 0.51 11.47 -6.92
N ALA A 25 -0.35 12.42 -7.30
CA ALA A 25 -1.34 12.18 -8.35
C ALA A 25 -0.70 11.99 -9.74
N HIS A 26 0.52 12.49 -9.95
CA HIS A 26 1.27 12.32 -11.21
C HIS A 26 1.94 10.94 -11.33
N SER A 27 2.18 10.29 -10.20
CA SER A 27 2.77 8.96 -10.10
C SER A 27 2.00 8.14 -9.06
N PRO A 28 0.71 7.84 -9.32
CA PRO A 28 -0.19 7.28 -8.31
C PRO A 28 0.18 5.85 -7.93
N THR A 29 0.95 5.16 -8.76
CA THR A 29 1.44 3.81 -8.49
C THR A 29 2.74 3.79 -7.70
N SER A 30 3.22 4.94 -7.22
CA SER A 30 4.49 5.02 -6.49
C SER A 30 4.38 5.84 -5.21
N PHE A 31 5.16 5.46 -4.21
CA PHE A 31 5.41 6.28 -3.03
C PHE A 31 6.91 6.45 -2.77
N GLN A 32 7.23 7.49 -2.01
CA GLN A 32 8.56 7.72 -1.46
C GLN A 32 8.48 7.89 0.06
N LEU A 33 9.40 7.27 0.79
CA LEU A 33 9.54 7.43 2.23
C LEU A 33 10.92 8.02 2.53
N LEU A 34 10.91 9.19 3.15
CA LEU A 34 12.09 9.97 3.49
C LEU A 34 12.26 10.07 4.99
N HIS A 35 13.50 10.20 5.45
CA HIS A 35 13.84 10.64 6.80
C HIS A 35 14.61 11.97 6.70
N GLY A 36 14.03 13.04 7.26
CA GLY A 36 14.46 14.41 6.96
C GLY A 36 14.32 14.71 5.46
N HIS A 37 15.45 14.87 4.76
CA HIS A 37 15.49 15.11 3.31
C HIS A 37 16.05 13.93 2.51
N GLU A 38 16.43 12.83 3.17
CA GLU A 38 17.04 11.68 2.50
C GLU A 38 15.97 10.66 2.11
N LEU A 39 16.01 10.20 0.87
CA LEU A 39 15.16 9.11 0.39
C LEU A 39 15.66 7.78 0.97
N CYS A 40 14.80 7.12 1.75
CA CYS A 40 15.14 5.85 2.39
C CYS A 40 14.53 4.67 1.65
N TYR A 41 13.28 4.79 1.24
CA TYR A 41 12.55 3.75 0.50
C TYR A 41 11.73 4.35 -0.63
N GLN A 42 11.57 3.57 -1.68
CA GLN A 42 10.56 3.78 -2.71
C GLN A 42 9.71 2.52 -2.84
N GLY A 43 8.44 2.70 -3.17
CA GLY A 43 7.56 1.57 -3.47
C GLY A 43 6.85 1.77 -4.79
N LYS A 44 6.74 0.70 -5.56
CA LYS A 44 5.96 0.65 -6.80
C LYS A 44 4.83 -0.36 -6.67
N LEU A 45 3.61 0.05 -6.97
CA LEU A 45 2.42 -0.78 -6.91
C LEU A 45 2.49 -1.89 -7.97
N GLU A 46 2.35 -3.12 -7.51
CA GLU A 46 2.08 -4.29 -8.32
C GLU A 46 0.66 -4.79 -8.03
N LEU A 47 -0.13 -4.90 -9.09
CA LEU A 47 -1.43 -5.56 -9.08
C LEU A 47 -1.30 -6.83 -9.90
N ILE A 48 -1.48 -7.98 -9.25
CA ILE A 48 -1.38 -9.29 -9.89
C ILE A 48 -2.74 -9.96 -9.85
N ASN A 49 -3.21 -10.46 -10.99
CA ASN A 49 -4.42 -11.27 -11.08
C ASN A 49 -4.09 -12.61 -11.73
N ASN A 50 -4.37 -13.71 -11.03
CA ASN A 50 -4.10 -15.07 -11.51
C ASN A 50 -2.64 -15.29 -11.96
N GLY A 51 -1.69 -14.54 -11.38
CA GLY A 51 -0.25 -14.61 -11.71
C GLY A 51 0.21 -13.61 -12.77
N GLU A 52 -0.70 -12.86 -13.38
CA GLU A 52 -0.37 -11.85 -14.40
C GLU A 52 -0.38 -10.44 -13.80
N LEU A 53 0.65 -9.65 -14.10
CA LEU A 53 0.71 -8.24 -13.75
C LEU A 53 -0.31 -7.44 -14.58
N LEU A 54 -1.13 -6.67 -13.89
CA LEU A 54 -2.13 -5.81 -14.49
C LEU A 54 -1.61 -4.39 -14.62
N ASP A 55 -1.75 -3.81 -15.81
CA ASP A 55 -1.39 -2.42 -16.04
C ASP A 55 -2.50 -1.46 -15.56
N VAL A 56 -2.21 -0.74 -14.47
CA VAL A 56 -3.10 0.27 -13.88
C VAL A 56 -2.67 1.71 -14.23
N SER A 57 -1.81 1.89 -15.24
CA SER A 57 -1.32 3.21 -15.69
C SER A 57 -2.44 4.14 -16.14
N GLN A 58 -3.51 3.58 -16.74
CA GLN A 58 -4.67 4.32 -17.22
C GLN A 58 -5.80 4.43 -16.17
N ALA A 59 -5.58 3.98 -14.94
CA ALA A 59 -6.60 4.07 -13.91
C ALA A 59 -6.79 5.51 -13.43
N GLU A 60 -8.05 5.93 -13.26
CA GLU A 60 -8.38 7.22 -12.66
C GLU A 60 -8.29 7.14 -11.13
N TRP A 61 -7.15 7.59 -10.60
CA TRP A 61 -6.89 7.61 -9.17
C TRP A 61 -7.50 8.82 -8.49
N LYS A 62 -8.13 8.58 -7.34
CA LYS A 62 -8.66 9.58 -6.44
C LYS A 62 -7.93 9.50 -5.12
N PHE A 63 -7.81 10.66 -4.47
CA PHE A 63 -7.06 10.82 -3.24
C PHE A 63 -7.89 11.57 -2.22
N ARG A 64 -7.71 11.20 -0.96
CA ARG A 64 -8.17 11.96 0.19
C ARG A 64 -7.01 12.08 1.16
N HIS A 65 -6.64 13.31 1.45
CA HIS A 65 -5.51 13.60 2.33
C HIS A 65 -6.00 14.14 3.67
N ARG A 66 -5.38 13.65 4.74
CA ARG A 66 -5.52 14.11 6.12
C ARG A 66 -4.11 14.22 6.72
N PRO A 67 -3.93 14.98 7.81
CA PRO A 67 -2.61 15.17 8.41
C PRO A 67 -1.87 13.87 8.77
N ASP A 68 -2.60 12.82 9.12
CA ASP A 68 -2.11 11.53 9.61
C ASP A 68 -2.30 10.38 8.62
N ARG A 69 -2.99 10.62 7.50
CA ARG A 69 -3.42 9.55 6.59
C ARG A 69 -3.58 10.03 5.15
N ILE A 70 -3.14 9.19 4.22
CA ILE A 70 -3.48 9.30 2.80
C ILE A 70 -4.37 8.12 2.45
N GLU A 71 -5.51 8.40 1.83
CA GLU A 71 -6.35 7.37 1.21
C GLU A 71 -6.30 7.54 -0.30
N GLN A 72 -6.15 6.44 -1.02
CA GLN A 72 -6.06 6.40 -2.47
C GLN A 72 -6.99 5.31 -2.99
N TRP A 73 -7.79 5.61 -4.01
CA TRP A 73 -8.67 4.60 -4.60
C TRP A 73 -8.92 4.85 -6.08
N CYS A 74 -9.29 3.80 -6.80
CA CYS A 74 -9.76 3.88 -8.17
C CYS A 74 -10.81 2.80 -8.45
N GLN A 75 -11.57 3.02 -9.53
CA GLN A 75 -12.35 1.97 -10.17
C GLN A 75 -11.63 1.65 -11.48
N TRP A 76 -11.10 0.44 -11.59
CA TRP A 76 -10.39 -0.01 -12.77
C TRP A 76 -11.28 -0.94 -13.59
N HIS A 77 -11.39 -0.63 -14.88
CA HIS A 77 -12.27 -1.31 -15.82
C HIS A 77 -11.41 -2.19 -16.75
N HIS A 78 -11.12 -3.42 -16.34
CA HIS A 78 -10.43 -4.40 -17.21
C HIS A 78 -11.18 -5.72 -17.16
N ALA A 79 -11.93 -6.01 -18.23
CA ALA A 79 -12.91 -7.10 -18.36
C ALA A 79 -14.06 -7.06 -17.33
N ASP A 80 -13.77 -6.72 -16.07
CA ASP A 80 -14.66 -6.55 -14.93
C ASP A 80 -14.44 -5.21 -14.21
N LYS A 81 -15.32 -4.90 -13.25
CA LYS A 81 -15.16 -3.75 -12.35
C LYS A 81 -14.35 -4.15 -11.12
N LEU A 82 -13.11 -3.67 -11.05
CA LEU A 82 -12.24 -3.82 -9.88
C LEU A 82 -12.18 -2.49 -9.12
N SER A 83 -12.65 -2.48 -7.88
CA SER A 83 -12.42 -1.36 -6.97
C SER A 83 -11.14 -1.61 -6.18
N LEU A 84 -10.21 -0.66 -6.24
CA LEU A 84 -8.98 -0.66 -5.46
C LEU A 84 -9.03 0.46 -4.43
N ASN A 85 -8.62 0.18 -3.20
CA ASN A 85 -8.45 1.15 -2.13
C ASN A 85 -7.15 0.86 -1.37
N MET A 86 -6.38 1.91 -1.10
CA MET A 86 -5.15 1.88 -0.33
C MET A 86 -5.20 2.96 0.75
N ASN A 87 -4.74 2.63 1.95
CA ASN A 87 -4.59 3.57 3.04
C ASN A 87 -3.14 3.58 3.51
N TYR A 88 -2.57 4.76 3.65
CA TYR A 88 -1.22 4.98 4.14
C TYR A 88 -1.31 5.78 5.43
N TYR A 89 -0.64 5.32 6.48
CA TYR A 89 -0.55 6.04 7.75
C TYR A 89 0.66 5.59 8.54
N PHE A 90 1.09 6.42 9.50
CA PHE A 90 2.12 6.04 10.44
C PHE A 90 1.51 5.39 11.69
N HIS A 91 2.04 4.23 12.05
CA HIS A 91 1.96 3.65 13.38
C HIS A 91 3.26 4.02 14.12
N PRO A 92 3.32 4.10 15.46
CA PRO A 92 4.48 4.63 16.20
C PRO A 92 5.88 4.13 15.76
N GLN A 93 5.98 2.91 15.23
CA GLN A 93 7.25 2.29 14.80
C GLN A 93 7.22 1.82 13.34
N ALA A 94 6.21 2.19 12.55
CA ALA A 94 6.07 1.69 11.18
C ALA A 94 5.30 2.65 10.27
N LEU A 95 5.69 2.72 9.00
CA LEU A 95 4.75 3.09 7.95
C LEU A 95 3.84 1.89 7.68
N VAL A 96 2.53 2.09 7.65
CA VAL A 96 1.53 1.06 7.34
C VAL A 96 0.85 1.39 6.02
N ILE A 97 0.74 0.37 5.17
CA ILE A 97 0.01 0.43 3.91
C ILE A 97 -1.04 -0.69 3.92
N GLU A 98 -2.31 -0.33 3.95
CA GLU A 98 -3.43 -1.26 3.87
C GLU A 98 -3.98 -1.28 2.46
N TYR A 99 -4.28 -2.47 1.97
CA TYR A 99 -4.86 -2.71 0.65
C TYR A 99 -6.21 -3.38 0.79
N LEU A 100 -7.17 -2.91 0.00
CA LEU A 100 -8.47 -3.52 -0.14
C LEU A 100 -8.86 -3.53 -1.61
N ALA A 101 -9.28 -4.69 -2.10
CA ALA A 101 -9.85 -4.84 -3.43
C ALA A 101 -11.24 -5.46 -3.33
N ARG A 102 -12.15 -4.96 -4.17
CA ARG A 102 -13.46 -5.58 -4.37
C ARG A 102 -13.67 -5.85 -5.84
N ASN A 103 -14.20 -7.03 -6.17
CA ASN A 103 -14.44 -7.45 -7.54
C ASN A 103 -15.82 -8.12 -7.63
N SER A 104 -16.46 -8.00 -8.79
CA SER A 104 -17.65 -8.76 -9.15
C SER A 104 -17.36 -10.21 -9.53
N ILE A 105 -16.13 -10.52 -9.96
CA ILE A 105 -15.70 -11.87 -10.32
C ILE A 105 -14.66 -12.40 -9.33
N PRO A 106 -14.85 -13.62 -8.78
CA PRO A 106 -13.84 -14.29 -7.98
C PRO A 106 -12.53 -14.42 -8.76
N THR A 107 -11.47 -13.80 -8.26
CA THR A 107 -10.15 -13.71 -8.90
C THR A 107 -9.06 -13.92 -7.86
N ARG A 108 -7.92 -14.50 -8.26
CA ARG A 108 -6.75 -14.62 -7.37
C ARG A 108 -5.94 -13.33 -7.45
N LEU A 109 -6.42 -12.31 -6.74
CA LEU A 109 -5.74 -11.03 -6.65
C LEU A 109 -4.60 -11.05 -5.64
N ASP A 110 -3.52 -10.37 -5.98
CA ASP A 110 -2.45 -9.98 -5.06
C ASP A 110 -2.11 -8.50 -5.32
N ILE A 111 -2.17 -7.67 -4.28
CA ILE A 111 -1.81 -6.25 -4.35
C ILE A 111 -0.70 -5.98 -3.35
N ARG A 112 0.39 -5.38 -3.83
CA ARG A 112 1.51 -5.00 -2.99
C ARG A 112 2.26 -3.83 -3.59
N HIS A 113 3.02 -3.12 -2.78
CA HIS A 113 4.16 -2.37 -3.30
C HIS A 113 5.39 -3.29 -3.29
N GLU A 114 6.08 -3.34 -4.42
CA GLU A 114 7.48 -3.73 -4.50
C GLU A 114 8.30 -2.60 -3.87
N ILE A 115 8.96 -2.89 -2.74
CA ILE A 115 9.65 -1.90 -1.92
C ILE A 115 11.15 -2.06 -2.12
N GLU A 116 11.79 -0.98 -2.55
CA GLU A 116 13.23 -0.91 -2.77
C GLU A 116 13.87 0.05 -1.76
N PRO A 117 14.91 -0.38 -1.02
CA PRO A 117 15.72 0.51 -0.20
C PRO A 117 16.63 1.35 -1.09
N PHE A 118 16.62 2.67 -0.91
CA PHE A 118 17.45 3.59 -1.71
C PHE A 118 18.81 3.89 -1.05
N ASN A 119 18.91 3.74 0.28
CA ASN A 119 20.14 4.02 1.03
C ASN A 119 20.43 2.93 2.07
N SER A 120 21.51 2.17 1.87
CA SER A 120 21.92 1.06 2.76
C SER A 120 22.45 1.51 4.12
N ALA A 121 22.74 2.80 4.33
CA ALA A 121 23.24 3.32 5.61
C ALA A 121 22.22 3.20 6.76
N LEU A 122 20.92 3.16 6.45
CA LEU A 122 19.85 2.92 7.42
C LEU A 122 19.56 1.42 7.65
N GLN A 123 20.22 0.50 6.94
CA GLN A 123 20.17 -0.94 7.27
C GLN A 123 20.99 -1.27 8.53
N ALA A 124 21.77 -0.32 9.05
CA ALA A 124 22.62 -0.50 10.23
C ALA A 124 21.90 -0.24 11.56
N PHE A 125 20.60 -0.51 11.68
CA PHE A 125 19.97 -0.57 13.01
C PHE A 125 20.35 -1.91 13.66
N PRO A 126 21.17 -1.93 14.72
CA PRO A 126 21.53 -3.17 15.38
C PRO A 126 20.32 -3.64 16.20
N SER A 127 19.77 -4.80 15.85
CA SER A 127 19.05 -5.60 16.84
C SER A 127 20.05 -6.12 17.88
N PRO A 128 19.74 -6.09 19.18
CA PRO A 128 20.58 -6.73 20.18
C PRO A 128 20.50 -8.25 20.00
N ALA A 129 21.58 -8.79 19.44
CA ALA A 129 22.11 -10.15 19.59
C ALA A 129 21.09 -11.31 19.76
N SER A 130 20.95 -12.11 18.70
CA SER A 130 21.20 -13.55 18.82
C SER A 130 21.40 -14.18 17.44
N SER A 131 22.67 -14.48 17.15
CA SER A 131 23.18 -15.66 16.42
C SER A 131 22.52 -16.11 15.10
N GLN A 132 23.33 -16.01 14.05
CA GLN A 132 23.42 -16.93 12.90
C GLN A 132 22.24 -16.99 11.93
N THR A 133 22.30 -16.18 10.87
CA THR A 133 22.53 -16.61 9.47
C THR A 133 22.37 -15.41 8.54
N ASP A 134 23.18 -15.38 7.46
CA ASP A 134 23.17 -14.37 6.40
C ASP A 134 21.80 -14.24 5.72
N ALA A 135 20.93 -13.39 6.27
CA ALA A 135 19.77 -12.87 5.59
C ALA A 135 19.72 -11.37 5.87
N GLN A 136 19.78 -10.55 4.82
CA GLN A 136 19.46 -9.13 4.88
C GLN A 136 18.14 -9.00 5.67
N THR A 137 18.20 -8.41 6.86
CA THR A 137 17.04 -8.24 7.73
C THR A 137 16.06 -7.33 6.98
N ILE A 138 15.01 -7.92 6.40
CA ILE A 138 14.03 -7.18 5.62
C ILE A 138 13.33 -6.21 6.57
N ALA A 139 13.59 -4.91 6.42
CA ALA A 139 13.00 -3.86 7.27
C ALA A 139 11.49 -3.68 7.03
N TRP A 140 10.89 -4.47 6.15
CA TRP A 140 9.48 -4.43 5.84
C TRP A 140 8.86 -5.83 5.88
N SER A 141 7.58 -5.89 6.18
CA SER A 141 6.81 -7.14 6.25
C SER A 141 5.47 -6.98 5.55
N ARG A 142 4.83 -8.11 5.28
CA ARG A 142 3.53 -8.18 4.61
C ARG A 142 2.69 -9.28 5.22
N LEU A 143 1.42 -9.00 5.44
CA LEU A 143 0.44 -9.97 5.88
C LEU A 143 -0.79 -9.86 4.99
N ARG A 144 -1.22 -10.98 4.43
CA ARG A 144 -2.52 -11.08 3.79
C ARG A 144 -3.55 -11.47 4.83
N HIS A 145 -4.70 -10.80 4.86
CA HIS A 145 -5.72 -11.03 5.90
C HIS A 145 -6.59 -12.28 5.66
N GLY A 146 -6.16 -13.16 4.75
CA GLY A 146 -6.88 -14.37 4.35
C GLY A 146 -7.61 -14.22 3.01
N LEU A 147 -7.94 -15.35 2.39
CA LEU A 147 -8.84 -15.39 1.23
C LEU A 147 -10.29 -15.40 1.72
N PRO A 148 -11.22 -14.70 1.07
CA PRO A 148 -12.63 -15.08 1.10
C PRO A 148 -12.87 -16.33 0.21
N SER A 149 -12.05 -17.38 0.35
CA SER A 149 -12.23 -18.63 -0.42
C SER A 149 -13.28 -19.55 0.20
N ASP A 150 -13.64 -19.36 1.47
CA ASP A 150 -14.66 -20.18 2.14
C ASP A 150 -16.08 -19.62 1.96
N PHE A 151 -16.22 -18.35 1.57
CA PHE A 151 -17.53 -17.68 1.41
C PHE A 151 -18.14 -17.83 0.00
N ILE A 152 -17.44 -18.48 -0.95
CA ILE A 152 -17.93 -18.65 -2.32
C ILE A 152 -19.21 -19.51 -2.39
N ARG A 153 -19.53 -20.29 -1.34
CA ARG A 153 -20.63 -21.26 -1.40
C ARG A 153 -22.04 -20.76 -1.03
N GLN A 154 -22.24 -19.55 -0.48
CA GLN A 154 -23.57 -19.22 0.10
C GLN A 154 -24.14 -17.79 -0.09
N ALA A 155 -23.55 -16.90 -0.88
CA ALA A 155 -24.11 -15.54 -0.99
C ALA A 155 -25.10 -15.38 -2.17
N ALA A 156 -26.35 -15.08 -1.82
CA ALA A 156 -27.51 -14.86 -2.69
C ALA A 156 -27.31 -13.79 -3.78
N LYS A 157 -28.18 -13.85 -4.81
CA LYS A 157 -28.16 -13.12 -6.10
C LYS A 157 -28.03 -11.58 -6.08
N THR A 158 -27.96 -10.92 -4.93
CA THR A 158 -28.10 -9.46 -4.82
C THR A 158 -26.86 -8.69 -4.40
N ASP A 159 -25.72 -9.35 -4.11
CA ASP A 159 -24.49 -8.66 -3.71
C ASP A 159 -23.34 -8.88 -4.71
N LEU A 160 -23.24 -7.94 -5.66
CA LEU A 160 -22.36 -8.02 -6.83
C LEU A 160 -20.94 -7.48 -6.58
N PHE A 161 -20.63 -6.91 -5.42
CA PHE A 161 -19.33 -6.31 -5.13
C PHE A 161 -18.73 -6.89 -3.83
N ARG A 162 -17.93 -7.94 -3.97
CA ARG A 162 -17.41 -8.69 -2.82
C ARG A 162 -15.96 -8.32 -2.56
N GLU A 163 -15.54 -8.37 -1.29
CA GLU A 163 -14.12 -8.32 -0.97
C GLU A 163 -13.41 -9.46 -1.72
N ALA A 164 -12.44 -9.09 -2.54
CA ALA A 164 -11.65 -10.00 -3.35
C ALA A 164 -10.23 -10.15 -2.80
N PHE A 165 -9.74 -9.14 -2.08
CA PHE A 165 -8.42 -9.12 -1.52
C PHE A 165 -8.31 -8.09 -0.38
N SER A 166 -7.60 -8.45 0.68
CA SER A 166 -7.07 -7.50 1.65
C SER A 166 -5.72 -7.95 2.21
N ALA A 167 -4.85 -6.98 2.45
CA ALA A 167 -3.53 -7.18 3.04
C ALA A 167 -3.03 -5.90 3.69
N THR A 168 -2.01 -6.04 4.52
CA THR A 168 -1.24 -4.92 5.05
C THR A 168 0.25 -5.15 4.80
N GLN A 169 0.95 -4.08 4.44
CA GLN A 169 2.40 -4.01 4.41
C GLN A 169 2.88 -2.99 5.43
N TRP A 170 4.02 -3.29 6.04
CA TRP A 170 4.68 -2.43 7.02
C TRP A 170 6.11 -2.17 6.59
N ILE A 171 6.58 -0.93 6.72
CA ILE A 171 8.01 -0.61 6.75
C ILE A 171 8.34 -0.21 8.18
N VAL A 172 9.17 -1.00 8.86
CA VAL A 172 9.62 -0.74 10.22
C VAL A 172 10.51 0.49 10.20
N LEU A 173 10.14 1.49 10.99
CA LEU A 173 10.93 2.69 11.20
C LEU A 173 11.86 2.40 12.38
N GLY A 174 13.17 2.51 12.18
CA GLY A 174 14.13 2.38 13.26
C GLY A 174 13.85 3.40 14.37
N LYS A 175 14.27 3.10 15.61
CA LYS A 175 14.26 4.09 16.68
C LYS A 175 15.20 5.23 16.29
N VAL A 176 14.67 6.45 16.19
CA VAL A 176 15.45 7.69 16.19
C VAL A 176 15.87 8.00 17.62
#